data_AF-A0A0N0BMV6-F1
#
_entry.id   AF-A0A0N0BMV6-F1
#
_cell.length_a   1.000
_cell.length_b   1.000
_cell.length_c   1.000
_cell.angle_alpha   90.00
_cell.angle_beta   90.00
_cell.angle_gamma   90.00
#
_symmetry.space_group_name_H-M   'P 1'
#
loop_
_entity.id
_entity.type
_entity.pdbx_description
1 polymer ?
#
loop_
_entity_poly.entity_id
_entity_poly.type
_entity_poly.pdbx_seq_one_letter_code
_entity_poly.pdbx_strand_id
1 'polypeptide(L)'
;MVRRIAIDRRALAAFRVLLGLCLLTDIALRWSDIGAFYTDSGALPRSTLTELYPVLGTTSPLALSGTVWLPVVVFGLTALAALALVVGYRPRLSAGIAFVLLVAIQLRNPVILNAGDTLFRRLLFWSLLLPLGCGWEDGPPESASTRVATAGTAGILLQVLAVYVTNGLMKVRGTHWHRGTAVRYVFQLDHLTVRVGDVVAGWDVVLVLGNWLWLALLVGSPLLLIWTGRYRTGLVAAFVTAHICMALSFQLGVFPLVSIVGLVLFFPPSFWDALADHWPAATEALRPRRPESAAGPSQSRFPTTASSLAALGVVAIVVLNAIAVGFVPAPTGTPDRIEARSWNMFAPDPPQETWWYAAPATLDSGQRIDALTGEPVNLSRPAEVSDRIPNPRWKKFLGTARHKSSLRRSLATYLCSQWNQSHDDAIDRVDLVLLTEPTNLNGPESVDQERLGSYQCA
;
A
#
# COMPACT_ATOMS: atom_id res chain seq x y z
N MET A 1 7.15 -26.53 16.85
CA MET A 1 6.29 -25.61 16.08
C MET A 1 5.94 -24.34 16.87
N VAL A 2 5.42 -24.44 18.10
CA VAL A 2 5.02 -23.30 18.95
C VAL A 2 6.09 -22.20 19.09
N ARG A 3 7.36 -22.57 19.28
CA ARG A 3 8.48 -21.61 19.42
C ARG A 3 8.74 -20.74 18.18
N ARG A 4 8.29 -21.17 16.98
CA ARG A 4 8.51 -20.46 15.70
C ARG A 4 7.42 -19.44 15.37
N ILE A 5 6.22 -19.62 15.94
CA ILE A 5 5.06 -18.73 15.79
C ILE A 5 4.84 -17.82 17.02
N ALA A 6 5.72 -17.92 18.00
CA ALA A 6 5.71 -17.08 19.20
C ALA A 6 6.35 -15.72 18.90
N ILE A 7 5.63 -14.64 19.21
CA ILE A 7 6.06 -13.25 18.98
C ILE A 7 6.43 -12.62 20.33
N ASP A 8 7.53 -11.88 20.38
CA ASP A 8 7.95 -11.11 21.56
C ASP A 8 6.93 -10.00 21.87
N ARG A 9 6.60 -9.78 23.14
CA ARG A 9 5.65 -8.71 23.55
C ARG A 9 6.12 -7.31 23.12
N ARG A 10 7.43 -7.05 23.10
CA ARG A 10 8.02 -5.78 22.61
C ARG A 10 7.78 -5.60 21.11
N ALA A 11 7.86 -6.68 20.33
CA ALA A 11 7.52 -6.66 18.91
C ALA A 11 6.04 -6.33 18.67
N LEU A 12 5.12 -6.87 19.49
CA LEU A 12 3.69 -6.53 19.42
C LEU A 12 3.44 -5.06 19.76
N ALA A 13 4.14 -4.51 20.75
CA ALA A 13 4.04 -3.10 21.12
C ALA A 13 4.57 -2.18 20.01
N ALA A 14 5.75 -2.48 19.46
CA ALA A 14 6.31 -1.75 18.33
C ALA A 14 5.42 -1.84 17.09
N PHE A 15 4.92 -3.04 16.76
CA PHE A 15 3.96 -3.24 15.68
C PHE A 15 2.72 -2.37 15.85
N ARG A 16 2.12 -2.33 17.04
CA ARG A 16 0.95 -1.48 17.34
C ARG A 16 1.24 0.00 17.06
N VAL A 17 2.35 0.51 17.59
CA VAL A 17 2.76 1.92 17.40
C VAL A 17 2.97 2.22 15.93
N LEU A 18 3.78 1.40 15.24
CA LEU A 18 4.09 1.58 13.83
C LEU A 18 2.86 1.43 12.92
N LEU A 19 1.93 0.55 13.26
CA LEU A 19 0.67 0.38 12.53
C LEU A 19 -0.20 1.64 12.64
N GLY A 20 -0.30 2.23 13.84
CA GLY A 20 -1.00 3.50 14.06
C GLY A 20 -0.33 4.66 13.34
N LEU A 21 1.00 4.79 13.43
CA LEU A 21 1.76 5.82 12.69
C LEU A 21 1.60 5.67 11.18
N CYS A 22 1.68 4.45 10.66
CA CYS A 22 1.46 4.17 9.25
C CYS A 22 0.04 4.58 8.80
N LEU A 23 -0.96 4.45 9.68
CA LEU A 23 -2.34 4.83 9.37
C LEU A 23 -2.51 6.34 9.33
N LEU A 24 -1.85 7.06 10.24
CA LEU A 24 -1.76 8.52 10.20
C LEU A 24 -1.10 9.00 8.91
N THR A 25 0.01 8.36 8.51
CA THR A 25 0.67 8.68 7.23
C THR A 25 -0.24 8.40 6.04
N ASP A 26 -0.98 7.27 6.01
CA ASP A 26 -1.93 6.99 4.93
C ASP A 26 -3.00 8.06 4.81
N ILE A 27 -3.61 8.47 5.93
CA ILE A 27 -4.64 9.51 5.98
C ILE A 27 -4.08 10.87 5.56
N ALA A 28 -2.90 11.25 6.07
CA ALA A 28 -2.24 12.50 5.68
C ALA A 28 -1.98 12.55 4.16
N LEU A 29 -1.50 11.45 3.58
CA LEU A 29 -1.26 11.35 2.14
C LEU A 29 -2.56 11.38 1.31
N ARG A 30 -3.72 11.04 1.87
CA ARG A 30 -5.02 11.12 1.15
C ARG A 30 -5.67 12.48 1.30
N TRP A 31 -5.27 13.25 2.32
CA TRP A 31 -5.97 14.46 2.73
C TRP A 31 -6.05 15.50 1.61
N SER A 32 -4.95 15.70 0.89
CA SER A 32 -4.88 16.64 -0.24
C SER A 32 -5.84 16.30 -1.39
N ASP A 33 -6.17 15.02 -1.57
CA ASP A 33 -6.98 14.55 -2.69
C ASP A 33 -8.40 14.13 -2.27
N ILE A 34 -8.89 14.57 -1.09
CA ILE A 34 -10.24 14.22 -0.63
C ILE A 34 -11.28 14.68 -1.67
N GLY A 35 -11.18 15.92 -2.14
CA GLY A 35 -12.06 16.46 -3.18
C GLY A 35 -12.03 15.60 -4.44
N ALA A 36 -10.83 15.36 -4.97
CA ALA A 36 -10.63 14.62 -6.22
C ALA A 36 -11.14 13.17 -6.17
N PHE A 37 -10.93 12.44 -5.06
CA PHE A 37 -11.17 10.99 -5.05
C PHE A 37 -12.37 10.52 -4.24
N TYR A 38 -12.97 11.38 -3.42
CA TYR A 38 -14.01 10.98 -2.46
C TYR A 38 -15.31 11.78 -2.58
N THR A 39 -15.42 12.74 -3.51
CA THR A 39 -16.60 13.58 -3.70
C THR A 39 -17.22 13.45 -5.10
N ASP A 40 -18.42 13.99 -5.31
CA ASP A 40 -19.10 14.03 -6.61
C ASP A 40 -18.56 15.13 -7.54
N SER A 41 -17.84 16.12 -7.02
CA SER A 41 -17.10 17.09 -7.83
C SER A 41 -15.69 16.61 -8.22
N GLY A 42 -15.35 15.36 -7.89
CA GLY A 42 -14.03 14.78 -8.10
C GLY A 42 -13.89 13.98 -9.40
N ALA A 43 -12.72 13.38 -9.58
CA ALA A 43 -12.39 12.47 -10.67
C ALA A 43 -13.05 11.08 -10.56
N LEU A 44 -13.63 10.72 -9.40
CA LEU A 44 -14.47 9.51 -9.25
C LEU A 44 -15.77 9.82 -8.48
N PRO A 45 -16.76 10.44 -9.16
CA PRO A 45 -18.07 10.69 -8.59
C PRO A 45 -18.83 9.38 -8.35
N ARG A 46 -19.86 9.41 -7.51
CA ARG A 46 -20.63 8.21 -7.15
C ARG A 46 -21.34 7.55 -8.33
N SER A 47 -21.74 8.35 -9.33
CA SER A 47 -22.33 7.84 -10.58
C SER A 47 -21.34 6.93 -11.33
N THR A 48 -20.12 7.41 -11.56
CA THR A 48 -19.05 6.62 -12.19
C THR A 48 -18.61 5.44 -11.33
N LEU A 49 -18.59 5.57 -10.00
CA LEU A 49 -18.36 4.44 -9.10
C LEU A 49 -19.43 3.35 -9.30
N THR A 50 -20.70 3.74 -9.39
CA THR A 50 -21.83 2.81 -9.56
C THR A 50 -21.80 2.14 -10.92
N GLU A 51 -21.43 2.87 -11.97
CA GLU A 51 -21.24 2.32 -13.31
C GLU A 51 -20.14 1.25 -13.34
N LEU A 52 -18.99 1.54 -12.73
CA LEU A 52 -17.82 0.64 -12.73
C LEU A 52 -17.94 -0.52 -11.72
N TYR A 53 -18.58 -0.25 -10.59
CA TYR A 53 -18.68 -1.15 -9.44
C TYR A 53 -20.08 -1.07 -8.80
N PRO A 54 -21.12 -1.65 -9.43
CA PRO A 54 -22.51 -1.49 -8.99
C PRO A 54 -22.75 -1.85 -7.51
N VAL A 55 -22.13 -2.94 -7.04
CA VAL A 55 -22.22 -3.37 -5.64
C VAL A 55 -21.59 -2.33 -4.71
N LEU A 56 -20.42 -1.77 -5.07
CA LEU A 56 -19.77 -0.76 -4.23
C LEU A 56 -20.48 0.58 -4.26
N GLY A 57 -21.09 0.95 -5.40
CA GLY A 57 -21.91 2.14 -5.54
C GLY A 57 -23.08 2.17 -4.56
N THR A 58 -23.68 1.01 -4.27
CA THR A 58 -24.82 0.90 -3.35
C THR A 58 -24.43 0.57 -1.90
N THR A 59 -23.34 -0.16 -1.68
CA THR A 59 -22.97 -0.66 -0.34
C THR A 59 -21.87 0.14 0.36
N SER A 60 -21.09 0.95 -0.36
CA SER A 60 -19.99 1.71 0.25
C SER A 60 -20.55 2.78 1.20
N PRO A 61 -20.15 2.81 2.49
CA PRO A 61 -20.65 3.80 3.44
C PRO A 61 -20.35 5.24 3.02
N LEU A 62 -19.22 5.48 2.35
CA LEU A 62 -18.84 6.80 1.84
C LEU A 62 -19.50 7.13 0.48
N ALA A 63 -20.31 6.23 -0.08
CA ALA A 63 -21.16 6.53 -1.24
C ALA A 63 -22.54 7.07 -0.84
N LEU A 64 -22.87 7.12 0.47
CA LEU A 64 -24.13 7.70 0.95
C LEU A 64 -24.24 9.20 0.66
N SER A 65 -23.12 9.92 0.63
CA SER A 65 -23.06 11.35 0.31
C SER A 65 -21.93 11.64 -0.67
N GLY A 66 -22.19 12.52 -1.63
CA GLY A 66 -21.20 13.02 -2.60
C GLY A 66 -20.42 14.24 -2.12
N THR A 67 -20.78 14.77 -0.96
CA THR A 67 -20.19 16.00 -0.41
C THR A 67 -18.95 15.69 0.45
N VAL A 68 -18.10 16.70 0.62
CA VAL A 68 -16.78 16.54 1.28
C VAL A 68 -16.85 16.22 2.78
N TRP A 69 -17.94 16.59 3.47
CA TRP A 69 -18.02 16.44 4.93
C TRP A 69 -17.94 14.99 5.39
N LEU A 70 -18.54 14.04 4.65
CA LEU A 70 -18.59 12.64 5.06
C LEU A 70 -17.18 11.99 5.01
N PRO A 71 -16.42 12.10 3.90
CA PRO A 71 -15.01 11.69 3.88
C PRO A 71 -14.17 12.36 4.99
N VAL A 72 -14.32 13.66 5.21
CA VAL A 72 -13.58 14.40 6.24
C VAL A 72 -13.83 13.82 7.64
N VAL A 73 -15.09 13.57 8.00
CA VAL A 73 -15.45 12.95 9.29
C VAL A 73 -14.85 11.56 9.40
N VAL A 74 -14.99 10.71 8.38
CA VAL A 74 -14.44 9.34 8.41
C VAL A 74 -12.91 9.36 8.55
N PHE A 75 -12.21 10.25 7.84
CA PHE A 75 -10.76 10.38 7.91
C PHE A 75 -10.32 10.86 9.30
N GLY A 76 -11.03 11.84 9.86
CA GLY A 76 -10.80 12.31 11.24
C GLY A 76 -10.98 11.19 12.27
N LEU A 77 -12.07 10.43 12.19
CA LEU A 77 -12.30 9.26 13.06
C LEU A 77 -11.22 8.18 12.88
N THR A 78 -10.74 7.98 11.65
CA THR A 78 -9.65 7.04 11.36
C THR A 78 -8.35 7.51 12.00
N ALA A 79 -8.03 8.80 11.92
CA ALA A 79 -6.86 9.39 12.57
C ALA A 79 -6.94 9.29 14.09
N LEU A 80 -8.12 9.49 14.69
CA LEU A 80 -8.34 9.31 16.13
C LEU A 80 -8.14 7.85 16.56
N ALA A 81 -8.67 6.89 15.80
CA ALA A 81 -8.43 5.46 16.05
C ALA A 81 -6.94 5.10 15.90
N ALA A 82 -6.24 5.71 14.95
CA ALA A 82 -4.80 5.55 14.76
C ALA A 82 -4.00 6.11 15.94
N LEU A 83 -4.33 7.30 16.44
CA LEU A 83 -3.72 7.87 17.65
C LEU A 83 -3.98 7.01 18.89
N ALA A 84 -5.21 6.50 19.04
CA ALA A 84 -5.55 5.56 20.10
C ALA A 84 -4.71 4.27 19.99
N LEU A 85 -4.45 3.77 18.78
CA LEU A 85 -3.50 2.67 18.56
C LEU A 85 -2.08 3.05 18.97
N VAL A 86 -1.56 4.21 18.59
CA VAL A 86 -0.20 4.67 18.95
C VAL A 86 -0.02 4.76 20.46
N VAL A 87 -0.98 5.33 21.18
CA VAL A 87 -0.90 5.48 22.65
C VAL A 87 -1.23 4.16 23.37
N GLY A 88 -1.95 3.25 22.72
CA GLY A 88 -2.35 1.98 23.31
C GLY A 88 -3.67 2.04 24.08
N TYR A 89 -4.52 3.03 23.78
CA TYR A 89 -5.86 3.13 24.34
C TYR A 89 -6.77 2.08 23.69
N ARG A 90 -7.26 1.13 24.49
CA ARG A 90 -8.14 0.00 24.08
C ARG A 90 -7.74 -0.60 22.71
N PRO A 91 -6.50 -1.12 22.58
CA PRO A 91 -5.85 -1.29 21.27
C PRO A 91 -6.57 -2.26 20.34
N ARG A 92 -7.26 -3.29 20.85
CA ARG A 92 -8.08 -4.19 20.03
C ARG A 92 -9.32 -3.49 19.45
N LEU A 93 -10.00 -2.68 20.27
CA LEU A 93 -11.16 -1.91 19.82
C LEU A 93 -10.71 -0.84 18.81
N SER A 94 -9.62 -0.13 19.11
CA SER A 94 -9.03 0.87 18.22
C SER A 94 -8.58 0.25 16.89
N ALA A 95 -8.00 -0.96 16.89
CA ALA A 95 -7.71 -1.72 15.68
C ALA A 95 -8.97 -2.11 14.91
N GLY A 96 -10.02 -2.54 15.61
CA GLY A 96 -11.32 -2.87 15.01
C GLY A 96 -11.98 -1.67 14.33
N ILE A 97 -12.02 -0.52 15.00
CA ILE A 97 -12.54 0.73 14.45
C ILE A 97 -11.69 1.17 13.25
N ALA A 98 -10.37 1.19 13.40
CA ALA A 98 -9.45 1.53 12.31
C ALA A 98 -9.61 0.60 11.10
N PHE A 99 -9.80 -0.71 11.32
CA PHE A 99 -10.06 -1.69 10.25
C PHE A 99 -11.34 -1.34 9.48
N VAL A 100 -12.46 -1.14 10.18
CA VAL A 100 -13.75 -0.84 9.56
C VAL A 100 -13.69 0.48 8.78
N LEU A 101 -13.15 1.54 9.38
CA LEU A 101 -13.06 2.84 8.73
C LEU A 101 -12.10 2.83 7.53
N LEU A 102 -10.94 2.18 7.65
CA LEU A 102 -10.00 2.05 6.52
C LEU A 102 -10.64 1.26 5.37
N VAL A 103 -11.36 0.16 5.67
CA VAL A 103 -12.09 -0.58 4.64
C VAL A 103 -13.15 0.30 3.97
N ALA A 104 -13.92 1.08 4.74
CA ALA A 104 -14.89 2.01 4.17
C ALA A 104 -14.23 3.04 3.24
N ILE A 105 -13.09 3.62 3.64
CA ILE A 105 -12.29 4.53 2.80
C ILE A 105 -11.85 3.84 1.50
N GLN A 106 -11.35 2.60 1.59
CA GLN A 106 -10.87 1.85 0.42
C GLN A 106 -12.01 1.43 -0.52
N LEU A 107 -13.20 1.11 0.00
CA LEU A 107 -14.36 0.74 -0.81
C LEU A 107 -14.95 1.93 -1.58
N ARG A 108 -14.78 3.17 -1.11
CA ARG A 108 -15.21 4.38 -1.84
C ARG A 108 -14.47 4.59 -3.15
N ASN A 109 -13.21 4.15 -3.21
CA ASN A 109 -12.39 4.31 -4.40
C ASN A 109 -11.43 3.13 -4.57
N PRO A 110 -11.91 2.01 -5.16
CA PRO A 110 -11.05 0.85 -5.44
C PRO A 110 -10.03 1.11 -6.56
N VAL A 111 -10.16 2.20 -7.32
CA VAL A 111 -9.35 2.52 -8.48
C VAL A 111 -7.93 2.94 -8.08
N ILE A 112 -7.81 3.65 -6.97
CA ILE A 112 -6.54 4.22 -6.48
C ILE A 112 -5.76 3.29 -5.55
N LEU A 113 -6.23 2.06 -5.34
CA LEU A 113 -5.61 1.12 -4.38
C LEU A 113 -4.43 0.35 -4.98
N ASN A 114 -3.47 0.00 -4.13
CA ASN A 114 -2.34 -0.85 -4.44
C ASN A 114 -2.19 -2.04 -3.45
N ALA A 115 -1.11 -2.80 -3.59
CA ALA A 115 -0.84 -3.95 -2.73
C ALA A 115 -0.61 -3.55 -1.26
N GLY A 116 -0.07 -2.36 -1.01
CA GLY A 116 0.11 -1.79 0.33
C GLY A 116 -1.21 -1.59 1.06
N ASP A 117 -2.21 -0.99 0.41
CA ASP A 117 -3.58 -0.88 0.94
C ASP A 117 -4.15 -2.24 1.35
N THR A 118 -3.84 -3.25 0.54
CA THR A 118 -4.28 -4.63 0.73
C THR A 118 -3.62 -5.30 1.91
N LEU A 119 -2.31 -5.15 2.05
CA LEU A 119 -1.61 -5.65 3.23
C LEU A 119 -2.09 -4.91 4.48
N PHE A 120 -2.31 -3.60 4.40
CA PHE A 120 -2.67 -2.77 5.55
C PHE A 120 -3.98 -3.24 6.20
N ARG A 121 -5.06 -3.36 5.42
CA ARG A 121 -6.34 -3.87 5.96
C ARG A 121 -6.22 -5.30 6.50
N ARG A 122 -5.35 -6.14 5.93
CA ARG A 122 -5.10 -7.51 6.44
C ARG A 122 -4.35 -7.49 7.77
N LEU A 123 -3.34 -6.63 7.92
CA LEU A 123 -2.62 -6.47 9.21
C LEU A 123 -3.55 -5.92 10.30
N LEU A 124 -4.41 -4.96 9.97
CA LEU A 124 -5.44 -4.45 10.88
C LEU A 124 -6.44 -5.55 11.24
N PHE A 125 -6.92 -6.37 10.30
CA PHE A 125 -7.77 -7.52 10.60
C PHE A 125 -7.10 -8.49 11.59
N TRP A 126 -5.85 -8.89 11.33
CA TRP A 126 -5.13 -9.79 12.22
C TRP A 126 -4.89 -9.17 13.61
N SER A 127 -4.75 -7.84 13.69
CA SER A 127 -4.59 -7.11 14.94
C SER A 127 -5.74 -7.30 15.93
N LEU A 128 -6.97 -7.58 15.45
CA LEU A 128 -8.11 -7.89 16.32
C LEU A 128 -7.88 -9.20 17.11
N LEU A 129 -7.08 -10.11 16.56
CA LEU A 129 -6.79 -11.43 17.13
C LEU A 129 -5.48 -11.45 17.94
N LEU A 130 -4.78 -10.33 18.01
CA LEU A 130 -3.51 -10.20 18.71
C LEU A 130 -3.68 -9.61 20.12
N PRO A 131 -2.81 -9.96 21.08
CA PRO A 131 -2.75 -9.32 22.39
C PRO A 131 -1.98 -8.00 22.34
N LEU A 132 -2.54 -7.00 21.64
CA LEU A 132 -1.92 -5.69 21.46
C LEU A 132 -1.89 -4.81 22.73
N GLY A 133 -2.67 -5.17 23.75
CA GLY A 133 -2.72 -4.45 25.04
C GLY A 133 -1.85 -5.05 26.14
N CYS A 134 -1.17 -6.17 25.87
CA CYS A 134 -0.37 -6.87 26.85
C CYS A 134 1.10 -6.47 26.68
N GLY A 135 1.57 -5.51 27.48
CA GLY A 135 2.97 -5.12 27.50
C GLY A 135 3.34 -4.69 28.91
N TRP A 136 4.15 -5.51 29.56
CA TRP A 136 4.53 -5.45 30.99
C TRP A 136 3.39 -5.73 31.97
N GLU A 137 3.40 -6.94 32.55
CA GLU A 137 2.81 -7.13 33.88
C GLU A 137 3.87 -6.66 34.87
N ASP A 138 3.50 -5.85 35.85
CA ASP A 138 4.33 -5.50 37.01
C ASP A 138 4.42 -6.71 37.95
N GLY A 139 5.03 -7.78 37.44
CA GLY A 139 5.33 -9.01 38.19
C GLY A 139 6.80 -9.35 38.05
N PRO A 140 7.39 -10.04 39.05
CA PRO A 140 8.80 -10.43 39.00
C PRO A 140 9.10 -11.20 37.70
N PRO A 141 10.27 -10.97 37.07
CA PRO A 141 10.60 -11.40 35.71
C PRO A 141 10.62 -12.93 35.47
N GLU A 142 10.41 -13.74 36.51
CA GLU A 142 10.59 -15.20 36.45
C GLU A 142 9.37 -16.00 35.97
N SER A 143 8.15 -15.43 35.88
CA SER A 143 6.94 -16.25 35.62
C SER A 143 6.09 -15.89 34.39
N ALA A 144 6.27 -14.72 33.76
CA ALA A 144 5.53 -14.36 32.55
C ALA A 144 6.35 -14.63 31.28
N SER A 145 5.95 -15.60 30.45
CA SER A 145 6.55 -15.81 29.13
C SER A 145 6.56 -14.50 28.32
N THR A 146 7.76 -13.99 28.02
CA THR A 146 8.02 -12.79 27.19
C THR A 146 7.51 -12.92 25.76
N ARG A 147 7.12 -14.13 25.37
CA ARG A 147 6.59 -14.46 24.03
C ARG A 147 5.16 -14.96 24.11
N VAL A 148 4.39 -14.63 23.08
CA VAL A 148 3.00 -15.03 22.93
C VAL A 148 2.82 -15.82 21.63
N ALA A 149 2.19 -16.99 21.72
CA ALA A 149 1.83 -17.82 20.58
C ALA A 149 0.33 -18.11 20.60
N THR A 150 -0.38 -17.67 19.57
CA THR A 150 -1.82 -17.91 19.38
C THR A 150 -2.11 -18.20 17.91
N ALA A 151 -3.34 -18.62 17.59
CA ALA A 151 -3.76 -18.73 16.19
C ALA A 151 -3.64 -17.38 15.44
N GLY A 152 -3.88 -16.26 16.14
CA GLY A 152 -3.68 -14.91 15.59
C GLY A 152 -2.21 -14.58 15.29
N THR A 153 -1.27 -14.98 16.16
CA THR A 153 0.18 -14.78 15.88
C THR A 153 0.65 -15.64 14.72
N ALA A 154 0.18 -16.88 14.61
CA ALA A 154 0.44 -17.71 13.45
C ALA A 154 -0.13 -17.08 12.17
N GLY A 155 -1.39 -16.63 12.21
CA GLY A 155 -2.07 -16.05 11.06
C GLY A 155 -1.42 -14.77 10.53
N ILE A 156 -1.01 -13.85 11.42
CA ILE A 156 -0.34 -12.62 10.97
C ILE A 156 1.06 -12.88 10.38
N LEU A 157 1.83 -13.82 10.96
CA LEU A 157 3.14 -14.17 10.42
C LEU A 157 2.98 -14.87 9.06
N LEU A 158 2.01 -15.78 8.92
CA LEU A 158 1.68 -16.41 7.64
C LEU A 158 1.18 -15.38 6.61
N GLN A 159 0.42 -14.38 7.03
CA GLN A 159 -0.04 -13.30 6.15
C GLN A 159 1.13 -12.53 5.54
N VAL A 160 2.10 -12.13 6.37
CA VAL A 160 3.30 -11.41 5.90
C VAL A 160 4.15 -12.32 5.02
N LEU A 161 4.36 -13.58 5.43
CA LEU A 161 5.11 -14.54 4.63
C LEU A 161 4.48 -14.79 3.26
N ALA A 162 3.15 -14.89 3.18
CA ALA A 162 2.43 -15.11 1.94
C ALA A 162 2.67 -13.99 0.91
N VAL A 163 2.85 -12.74 1.35
CA VAL A 163 3.22 -11.63 0.45
C VAL A 163 4.52 -11.96 -0.30
N TYR A 164 5.56 -12.32 0.45
CA TYR A 164 6.90 -12.56 -0.11
C TYR A 164 6.96 -13.85 -0.91
N VAL A 165 6.38 -14.94 -0.41
CA VAL A 165 6.36 -16.23 -1.11
C VAL A 165 5.63 -16.11 -2.43
N THR A 166 4.42 -15.53 -2.45
CA THR A 166 3.65 -15.37 -3.69
C THR A 166 4.35 -14.44 -4.67
N ASN A 167 4.92 -13.31 -4.21
CA ASN A 167 5.68 -12.42 -5.09
C ASN A 167 6.93 -13.11 -5.66
N GLY A 168 7.64 -13.90 -4.83
CA GLY A 168 8.76 -14.72 -5.26
C GLY A 168 8.36 -15.72 -6.33
N LEU A 169 7.30 -16.50 -6.11
CA LEU A 169 6.77 -17.47 -7.08
C LEU A 169 6.39 -16.83 -8.42
N MET A 170 5.86 -15.61 -8.41
CA MET A 170 5.52 -14.90 -9.64
C MET A 170 6.78 -14.40 -10.36
N LYS A 171 7.78 -13.87 -9.63
CA LYS A 171 9.01 -13.34 -10.22
C LYS A 171 9.93 -14.42 -10.77
N VAL A 172 10.00 -15.60 -10.14
CA VAL A 172 10.75 -16.75 -10.69
C VAL A 172 10.14 -17.30 -11.98
N ARG A 173 8.98 -16.81 -12.42
CA ARG A 173 8.41 -17.12 -13.75
C ARG A 173 8.81 -16.08 -14.82
N GLY A 174 9.42 -14.96 -14.43
CA GLY A 174 9.82 -13.88 -15.34
C GLY A 174 11.23 -14.06 -15.89
N THR A 175 11.42 -13.70 -17.15
CA THR A 175 12.70 -13.86 -17.85
C THR A 175 13.76 -12.88 -17.36
N HIS A 176 13.37 -11.64 -17.06
CA HIS A 176 14.30 -10.59 -16.64
C HIS A 176 14.85 -10.80 -15.22
N TRP A 177 14.08 -11.43 -14.34
CA TRP A 177 14.55 -11.78 -12.99
C TRP A 177 15.70 -12.78 -13.05
N HIS A 178 15.57 -13.82 -13.88
CA HIS A 178 16.62 -14.84 -14.11
C HIS A 178 17.82 -14.30 -14.88
N ARG A 179 17.65 -13.24 -15.67
CA ARG A 179 18.75 -12.59 -16.39
C ARG A 179 19.47 -11.52 -15.57
N GLY A 180 19.03 -11.23 -14.34
CA GLY A 180 19.64 -10.17 -13.53
C GLY A 180 19.25 -8.74 -13.96
N THR A 181 18.31 -8.59 -14.90
CA THR A 181 18.01 -7.28 -15.53
C THR A 181 16.73 -6.64 -15.03
N ALA A 182 15.87 -7.35 -14.29
CA ALA A 182 14.56 -6.81 -13.92
C ALA A 182 14.64 -5.52 -13.09
N VAL A 183 15.57 -5.44 -12.14
CA VAL A 183 15.74 -4.21 -11.33
C VAL A 183 16.23 -3.05 -12.19
N ARG A 184 17.06 -3.28 -13.22
CA ARG A 184 17.45 -2.22 -14.17
C ARG A 184 16.24 -1.65 -14.90
N TYR A 185 15.37 -2.50 -15.42
CA TYR A 185 14.10 -2.07 -16.03
C TYR A 185 13.24 -1.28 -15.05
N VAL A 186 13.12 -1.73 -13.80
CA VAL A 186 12.32 -1.03 -12.77
C VAL A 186 12.85 0.38 -12.51
N PHE A 187 14.18 0.58 -12.45
CA PHE A 187 14.76 1.90 -12.23
C PHE A 187 14.62 2.84 -13.44
N GLN A 188 14.42 2.31 -14.65
CA GLN A 188 14.10 3.10 -15.85
C GLN A 188 12.60 3.38 -16.02
N LEU A 189 11.77 3.00 -15.04
CA LEU A 189 10.38 3.43 -14.98
C LEU A 189 10.31 4.84 -14.38
N ASP A 190 10.72 5.86 -15.15
CA ASP A 190 10.86 7.26 -14.69
C ASP A 190 9.55 7.84 -14.12
N HIS A 191 8.40 7.28 -14.48
CA HIS A 191 7.12 7.61 -13.88
C HIS A 191 6.89 7.01 -12.47
N LEU A 192 7.92 6.36 -11.89
CA LEU A 192 7.96 5.74 -10.55
C LEU A 192 9.22 6.08 -9.78
N THR A 193 10.36 6.09 -10.48
CA THR A 193 11.68 6.39 -9.92
C THR A 193 11.70 7.85 -9.48
N VAL A 194 12.17 8.09 -8.26
CA VAL A 194 12.26 9.43 -7.67
C VAL A 194 13.45 9.50 -6.72
N ARG A 195 13.95 10.72 -6.45
CA ARG A 195 14.88 11.04 -5.35
C ARG A 195 16.22 10.31 -5.48
N VAL A 196 16.48 9.33 -4.60
CA VAL A 196 17.70 8.53 -4.63
C VAL A 196 17.66 7.55 -5.79
N GLY A 197 16.46 7.26 -6.32
CA GLY A 197 16.26 6.44 -7.51
C GLY A 197 17.08 6.93 -8.70
N ASP A 198 17.03 8.24 -8.96
CA ASP A 198 17.63 8.87 -10.14
C ASP A 198 19.16 8.76 -10.13
N VAL A 199 19.75 8.86 -8.93
CA VAL A 199 21.20 8.67 -8.73
C VAL A 199 21.59 7.21 -8.90
N VAL A 200 20.81 6.29 -8.33
CA VAL A 200 21.13 4.85 -8.33
C VAL A 200 20.90 4.22 -9.71
N ALA A 201 20.01 4.78 -10.53
CA ALA A 201 19.70 4.31 -11.88
C ALA A 201 20.95 4.21 -12.78
N GLY A 202 21.98 5.05 -12.55
CA GLY A 202 23.24 5.01 -13.30
C GLY A 202 24.23 3.91 -12.90
N TRP A 203 23.97 3.13 -11.84
CA TRP A 203 24.92 2.17 -11.27
C TRP A 203 24.54 0.72 -11.60
N ASP A 204 24.75 0.31 -12.85
CA ASP A 204 24.33 -1.00 -13.36
C ASP A 204 24.73 -2.20 -12.48
N VAL A 205 25.96 -2.23 -11.97
CA VAL A 205 26.43 -3.31 -11.09
C VAL A 205 25.59 -3.40 -9.82
N VAL A 206 25.27 -2.26 -9.20
CA VAL A 206 24.44 -2.19 -8.00
C VAL A 206 23.02 -2.70 -8.30
N LEU A 207 22.46 -2.33 -9.46
CA LEU A 207 21.13 -2.77 -9.87
C LEU A 207 21.05 -4.28 -10.13
N VAL A 208 22.08 -4.87 -10.77
CA VAL A 208 22.17 -6.31 -10.99
C VAL A 208 22.32 -7.06 -9.66
N LEU A 209 23.19 -6.58 -8.76
CA LEU A 209 23.31 -7.16 -7.43
C LEU A 209 21.99 -7.04 -6.64
N GLY A 210 21.33 -5.89 -6.73
CA GLY A 210 20.01 -5.64 -6.15
C GLY A 210 18.94 -6.60 -6.66
N ASN A 211 18.96 -6.94 -7.96
CA ASN A 211 18.08 -7.95 -8.55
C ASN A 211 18.24 -9.30 -7.86
N TRP A 212 19.47 -9.81 -7.81
CA TRP A 212 19.75 -11.13 -7.24
C TRP A 212 19.51 -11.16 -5.73
N LEU A 213 19.87 -10.10 -5.02
CA LEU A 213 19.61 -9.97 -3.59
C LEU A 213 18.10 -9.98 -3.31
N TRP A 214 17.31 -9.20 -4.05
CA TRP A 214 15.86 -9.18 -3.87
C TRP A 214 15.22 -10.53 -4.17
N LEU A 215 15.62 -11.18 -5.27
CA LEU A 215 15.12 -12.50 -5.62
C LEU A 215 15.49 -13.56 -4.55
N ALA A 216 16.73 -13.52 -4.05
CA ALA A 216 17.19 -14.40 -2.98
C ALA A 216 16.41 -14.18 -1.67
N LEU A 217 16.12 -12.93 -1.31
CA LEU A 217 15.27 -12.62 -0.15
C LEU A 217 13.87 -13.22 -0.32
N LEU A 218 13.23 -13.05 -1.47
CA LEU A 218 11.89 -13.58 -1.72
C LEU A 218 11.83 -15.11 -1.68
N VAL A 219 12.75 -15.79 -2.37
CA VAL A 219 12.85 -17.26 -2.36
C VAL A 219 13.20 -17.76 -0.96
N GLY A 220 14.09 -17.06 -0.26
CA GLY A 220 14.49 -17.35 1.12
C GLY A 220 13.46 -16.94 2.18
N SER A 221 12.35 -16.28 1.82
CA SER A 221 11.38 -15.75 2.79
C SER A 221 10.79 -16.80 3.76
N PRO A 222 10.61 -18.10 3.42
CA PRO A 222 10.21 -19.12 4.41
C PRO A 222 11.17 -19.25 5.60
N LEU A 223 12.44 -18.86 5.42
CA LEU A 223 13.44 -18.83 6.49
C LEU A 223 13.08 -17.81 7.58
N LEU A 224 12.22 -16.82 7.31
CA LEU A 224 11.65 -15.95 8.32
C LEU A 224 10.91 -16.73 9.41
N LEU A 225 10.35 -17.92 9.13
CA LEU A 225 9.74 -18.78 10.16
C LEU A 225 10.69 -19.86 10.69
N ILE A 226 11.68 -20.26 9.90
CA ILE A 226 12.56 -21.40 10.21
C ILE A 226 13.75 -20.96 11.06
N TRP A 227 14.42 -19.86 10.67
CA TRP A 227 15.58 -19.34 11.39
C TRP A 227 15.18 -18.64 12.69
N THR A 228 16.14 -18.60 13.63
CA THR A 228 15.97 -17.97 14.94
C THR A 228 17.22 -17.15 15.32
N GLY A 229 17.11 -16.31 16.36
CA GLY A 229 18.23 -15.51 16.88
C GLY A 229 18.86 -14.60 15.83
N ARG A 230 20.19 -14.52 15.81
CA ARG A 230 20.95 -13.64 14.89
C ARG A 230 20.65 -13.87 13.41
N TYR A 231 20.42 -15.10 12.97
CA TYR A 231 20.13 -15.38 11.56
C TYR A 231 18.77 -14.81 11.13
N ARG A 232 17.75 -14.96 11.99
CA ARG A 232 16.44 -14.33 11.74
C ARG A 232 16.55 -12.81 11.77
N THR A 233 17.32 -12.27 12.71
CA THR A 233 17.55 -10.82 12.84
C THR A 233 18.19 -10.25 11.57
N GLY A 234 19.25 -10.88 11.06
CA GLY A 234 19.90 -10.48 9.81
C GLY A 234 18.95 -10.54 8.60
N LEU A 235 18.14 -11.61 8.48
CA LEU A 235 17.17 -11.74 7.40
C LEU A 235 16.07 -10.65 7.46
N VAL A 236 15.51 -10.39 8.65
CA VAL A 236 14.53 -9.32 8.85
C VAL A 236 15.14 -7.96 8.54
N ALA A 237 16.37 -7.69 9.01
CA ALA A 237 17.08 -6.45 8.73
C ALA A 237 17.33 -6.26 7.22
N ALA A 238 17.68 -7.31 6.49
CA ALA A 238 17.85 -7.25 5.04
C ALA A 238 16.54 -6.90 4.31
N PHE A 239 15.43 -7.52 4.71
CA PHE A 239 14.10 -7.15 4.18
C PHE A 239 13.69 -5.71 4.52
N VAL A 240 13.88 -5.29 5.77
CA VAL A 240 13.59 -3.90 6.20
C VAL A 240 14.44 -2.91 5.40
N THR A 241 15.73 -3.19 5.23
CA THR A 241 16.64 -2.36 4.43
C THR A 241 16.18 -2.27 2.99
N ALA A 242 15.81 -3.38 2.36
CA ALA A 242 15.30 -3.39 1.00
C ALA A 242 14.03 -2.51 0.85
N HIS A 243 13.10 -2.58 1.81
CA HIS A 243 11.90 -1.72 1.80
C HIS A 243 12.22 -0.25 2.07
N ILE A 244 13.20 0.07 2.91
CA ILE A 244 13.68 1.44 3.10
C ILE A 244 14.25 1.98 1.78
N CYS A 245 15.12 1.20 1.11
CA CYS A 245 15.63 1.57 -0.21
C CYS A 245 14.48 1.79 -1.21
N MET A 246 13.47 0.90 -1.24
CA MET A 246 12.30 1.09 -2.09
C MET A 246 11.53 2.38 -1.77
N ALA A 247 11.36 2.72 -0.49
CA ALA A 247 10.67 3.95 -0.09
C ALA A 247 11.44 5.23 -0.46
N LEU A 248 12.77 5.14 -0.56
CA LEU A 248 13.64 6.24 -0.93
C LEU A 248 13.82 6.37 -2.46
N SER A 249 13.66 5.29 -3.22
CA SER A 249 13.86 5.26 -4.67
C SER A 249 12.57 5.30 -5.50
N PHE A 250 11.41 4.93 -4.93
CA PHE A 250 10.18 4.78 -5.70
C PHE A 250 8.95 5.39 -5.03
N GLN A 251 8.05 5.94 -5.84
CA GLN A 251 6.76 6.46 -5.41
C GLN A 251 5.69 5.34 -5.28
N LEU A 252 5.81 4.50 -4.24
CA LEU A 252 4.94 3.32 -4.05
C LEU A 252 3.81 3.53 -3.03
N GLY A 253 3.65 4.75 -2.53
CA GLY A 253 2.72 5.07 -1.45
C GLY A 253 3.11 4.35 -0.15
N VAL A 254 2.12 3.83 0.58
CA VAL A 254 2.34 3.23 1.91
C VAL A 254 2.92 1.81 1.89
N PHE A 255 3.08 1.18 0.71
CA PHE A 255 3.44 -0.24 0.61
C PHE A 255 4.75 -0.62 1.34
N PRO A 256 5.89 0.10 1.16
CA PRO A 256 7.12 -0.27 1.85
C PRO A 256 7.00 -0.11 3.38
N LEU A 257 6.31 0.95 3.84
CA LEU A 257 6.10 1.22 5.26
C LEU A 257 5.26 0.11 5.92
N VAL A 258 4.13 -0.27 5.30
CA VAL A 258 3.26 -1.35 5.80
C VAL A 258 4.01 -2.70 5.82
N SER A 259 4.90 -2.93 4.84
CA SER A 259 5.72 -4.14 4.80
C SER A 259 6.73 -4.19 5.96
N ILE A 260 7.38 -3.06 6.28
CA ILE A 260 8.26 -2.92 7.44
C ILE A 260 7.50 -3.16 8.74
N VAL A 261 6.29 -2.59 8.89
CA VAL A 261 5.42 -2.81 10.05
C VAL A 261 5.19 -4.32 10.26
N GLY A 262 4.84 -5.07 9.20
CA GLY A 262 4.66 -6.52 9.28
C GLY A 262 5.94 -7.29 9.65
N LEU A 263 7.11 -6.85 9.15
CA LEU A 263 8.40 -7.48 9.40
C LEU A 263 8.87 -7.34 10.85
N VAL A 264 8.49 -6.28 11.56
CA VAL A 264 8.86 -6.06 12.97
C VAL A 264 8.45 -7.24 13.87
N LEU A 265 7.35 -7.91 13.54
CA LEU A 265 6.85 -9.09 14.25
C LEU A 265 7.80 -10.30 14.20
N PHE A 266 8.75 -10.31 13.26
CA PHE A 266 9.70 -11.41 13.09
C PHE A 266 10.98 -11.22 13.90
N PHE A 267 11.25 -10.04 14.46
CA PHE A 267 12.44 -9.85 15.30
C PHE A 267 12.40 -10.75 16.54
N PRO A 268 13.44 -11.57 16.78
CA PRO A 268 13.49 -12.48 17.93
C PRO A 268 13.83 -11.73 19.23
N PRO A 269 13.63 -12.35 20.40
CA PRO A 269 13.93 -11.72 21.69
C PRO A 269 15.33 -11.13 21.80
N SER A 270 16.35 -11.83 21.28
CA SER A 270 17.74 -11.37 21.29
C SER A 270 17.96 -10.00 20.64
N PHE A 271 17.16 -9.64 19.62
CA PHE A 271 17.22 -8.31 19.01
C PHE A 271 16.69 -7.25 19.98
N TRP A 272 15.57 -7.54 20.64
CA TRP A 272 14.93 -6.63 21.57
C TRP A 272 15.71 -6.47 22.88
N ASP A 273 16.41 -7.52 23.32
CA ASP A 273 17.32 -7.47 24.46
C ASP A 273 18.49 -6.53 24.13
N ALA A 274 19.16 -6.74 22.99
CA ALA A 274 20.23 -5.86 22.53
C ALA A 274 19.76 -4.41 22.34
N LEU A 275 18.54 -4.20 21.82
CA LEU A 275 17.97 -2.86 21.68
C LEU A 275 17.70 -2.18 23.03
N ALA A 276 17.23 -2.94 24.03
CA ALA A 276 17.03 -2.42 25.39
C ALA A 276 18.36 -2.01 26.03
N ASP A 277 19.41 -2.81 25.82
CA ASP A 277 20.74 -2.55 26.37
C ASP A 277 21.39 -1.30 25.75
N HIS A 278 21.25 -1.12 24.43
CA HIS A 278 21.89 0.01 23.72
C HIS A 278 21.02 1.27 23.68
N TRP A 279 19.69 1.13 23.73
CA TRP A 279 18.74 2.22 23.57
C TRP A 279 17.54 2.11 24.53
N PRO A 280 17.77 2.19 25.86
CA PRO A 280 16.74 1.95 26.86
C PRO A 280 15.53 2.89 26.69
N ALA A 281 15.78 4.15 26.30
CA ALA A 281 14.72 5.13 26.05
C ALA A 281 13.76 4.70 24.92
N ALA A 282 14.26 4.05 23.86
CA ALA A 282 13.43 3.58 22.76
C ALA A 282 12.52 2.42 23.20
N THR A 283 13.05 1.51 24.04
CA THR A 283 12.25 0.43 24.62
C THR A 283 11.25 0.92 25.67
N GLU A 284 11.61 1.97 26.42
CA GLU A 284 10.72 2.61 27.38
C GLU A 284 9.55 3.31 26.68
N ALA A 285 9.81 3.97 25.55
CA ALA A 285 8.77 4.62 24.75
C ALA A 285 7.71 3.64 24.19
N LEU A 286 8.05 2.35 24.08
CA LEU A 286 7.11 1.30 23.67
C LEU A 286 6.19 0.84 24.82
N ARG A 287 6.48 1.22 26.07
CA ARG A 287 5.64 0.86 27.23
C ARG A 287 4.25 1.49 27.08
N PRO A 288 3.17 0.69 27.20
CA PRO A 288 1.83 1.26 27.27
C PRO A 288 1.73 2.14 28.52
N ARG A 289 1.38 3.43 28.35
CA ARG A 289 1.03 4.29 29.49
C ARG A 289 -0.35 3.89 29.98
N ARG A 290 -0.41 3.03 31.00
CA ARG A 290 -1.67 2.68 31.65
C ARG A 290 -1.94 3.64 32.81
N PRO A 291 -3.17 4.11 33.01
CA PRO A 291 -3.60 4.55 34.34
C PRO A 291 -3.63 3.32 35.28
N GLU A 292 -3.03 3.43 36.47
CA GLU A 292 -2.84 2.35 37.46
C GLU A 292 -4.10 1.52 37.80
N SER A 293 -5.30 2.04 37.54
CA SER A 293 -6.57 1.49 38.05
C SER A 293 -7.19 0.30 37.28
N ALA A 294 -6.55 -0.27 36.26
CA ALA A 294 -7.16 -1.37 35.48
C ALA A 294 -6.50 -2.75 35.69
N ALA A 295 -5.93 -3.00 36.86
CA ALA A 295 -5.52 -4.33 37.29
C ALA A 295 -6.75 -5.22 37.57
N GLY A 296 -7.26 -5.87 36.53
CA GLY A 296 -8.10 -7.06 36.65
C GLY A 296 -7.32 -8.26 36.07
N PRO A 297 -7.47 -9.48 36.63
CA PRO A 297 -6.81 -10.66 36.11
C PRO A 297 -7.41 -11.01 34.75
N SER A 298 -6.79 -10.56 33.65
CA SER A 298 -7.23 -10.96 32.31
C SER A 298 -6.53 -12.25 31.90
N GLN A 299 -6.90 -13.37 32.54
CA GLN A 299 -6.74 -14.67 31.90
C GLN A 299 -7.72 -14.72 30.73
N SER A 300 -7.34 -14.16 29.58
CA SER A 300 -8.15 -14.32 28.37
C SER A 300 -7.95 -15.76 27.88
N ARG A 301 -8.81 -16.69 28.33
CA ARG A 301 -9.14 -17.84 27.49
C ARG A 301 -9.54 -17.24 26.15
N PHE A 302 -8.74 -17.46 25.12
CA PHE A 302 -9.16 -17.08 23.77
C PHE A 302 -10.43 -17.88 23.49
N PRO A 303 -11.58 -17.22 23.29
CA PRO A 303 -12.81 -17.93 23.02
C PRO A 303 -12.60 -18.76 21.75
N THR A 304 -13.23 -19.93 21.68
CA THR A 304 -13.21 -20.82 20.50
C THR A 304 -13.49 -20.07 19.20
N THR A 305 -14.32 -19.02 19.25
CA THR A 305 -14.63 -18.11 18.15
C THR A 305 -13.41 -17.39 17.55
N ALA A 306 -12.46 -16.91 18.37
CA ALA A 306 -11.26 -16.23 17.89
C ALA A 306 -10.33 -17.21 17.16
N SER A 307 -10.23 -18.45 17.65
CA SER A 307 -9.47 -19.52 17.01
C SER A 307 -10.11 -19.95 15.68
N SER A 308 -11.44 -20.07 15.63
CA SER A 308 -12.17 -20.36 14.38
C SER A 308 -12.02 -19.25 13.34
N LEU A 309 -12.12 -17.98 13.76
CA LEU A 309 -11.92 -16.84 12.87
C LEU A 309 -10.48 -16.77 12.35
N ALA A 310 -9.50 -17.06 13.20
CA ALA A 310 -8.11 -17.18 12.78
C ALA A 310 -7.91 -18.33 11.78
N ALA A 311 -8.50 -19.50 12.03
CA ALA A 311 -8.42 -20.65 11.13
C ALA A 311 -9.04 -20.31 9.75
N LEU A 312 -10.23 -19.71 9.73
CA LEU A 312 -10.88 -19.25 8.50
C LEU A 312 -10.02 -18.20 7.79
N GLY A 313 -9.42 -17.26 8.52
CA GLY A 313 -8.49 -16.28 7.97
C GLY A 313 -7.27 -16.92 7.32
N VAL A 314 -6.69 -17.96 7.93
CA VAL A 314 -5.58 -18.73 7.36
C VAL A 314 -6.02 -19.47 6.09
N VAL A 315 -7.20 -20.12 6.11
CA VAL A 315 -7.76 -20.77 4.91
C VAL A 315 -7.94 -19.75 3.79
N ALA A 316 -8.50 -18.58 4.10
CA ALA A 316 -8.66 -17.49 3.13
C ALA A 316 -7.30 -17.02 2.56
N ILE A 317 -6.26 -16.90 3.40
CA ILE A 317 -4.90 -16.61 2.92
C ILE A 317 -4.45 -17.67 1.91
N VAL A 318 -4.57 -18.96 2.24
CA VAL A 318 -4.10 -20.04 1.37
C VAL A 318 -4.86 -20.02 0.04
N VAL A 319 -6.19 -19.97 0.08
CA VAL A 319 -7.03 -20.00 -1.13
C VAL A 319 -6.78 -18.78 -2.00
N LEU A 320 -6.78 -17.56 -1.43
CA LEU A 320 -6.59 -16.34 -2.22
C LEU A 320 -5.20 -16.26 -2.85
N ASN A 321 -4.16 -16.77 -2.18
CA ASN A 321 -2.82 -16.79 -2.77
C ASN A 321 -2.65 -17.92 -3.80
N ALA A 322 -3.34 -19.06 -3.63
CA ALA A 322 -3.35 -20.12 -4.64
C ALA A 322 -4.04 -19.66 -5.93
N ILE A 323 -5.15 -18.93 -5.82
CA ILE A 323 -5.81 -18.26 -6.95
C ILE A 323 -4.88 -17.24 -7.58
N ALA A 324 -4.26 -16.36 -6.77
CA ALA A 324 -3.36 -15.33 -7.28
C ALA A 324 -2.18 -15.89 -8.10
N VAL A 325 -1.63 -17.04 -7.70
CA VAL A 325 -0.53 -17.72 -8.42
C VAL A 325 -1.02 -18.53 -9.64
N GLY A 326 -2.33 -18.72 -9.79
CA GLY A 326 -2.93 -19.54 -10.84
C GLY A 326 -2.88 -21.04 -10.58
N PHE A 327 -2.72 -21.47 -9.31
CA PHE A 327 -2.82 -22.89 -8.94
C PHE A 327 -4.26 -23.36 -8.78
N VAL A 328 -5.19 -22.43 -8.51
CA VAL A 328 -6.62 -22.69 -8.40
C VAL A 328 -7.34 -21.67 -9.30
N PRO A 329 -8.31 -22.08 -10.13
CA PRO A 329 -9.05 -21.14 -10.96
C PRO A 329 -9.89 -20.20 -10.07
N ALA A 330 -9.99 -18.93 -10.48
CA ALA A 330 -10.90 -18.00 -9.84
C ALA A 330 -12.37 -18.43 -10.10
N PRO A 331 -13.29 -18.23 -9.15
CA PRO A 331 -14.71 -18.47 -9.39
C PRO A 331 -15.23 -17.71 -10.61
N THR A 332 -16.20 -18.29 -11.34
CA THR A 332 -16.81 -17.63 -12.50
C THR A 332 -17.43 -16.29 -12.11
N GLY A 333 -17.19 -15.26 -12.95
CA GLY A 333 -17.64 -13.90 -12.67
C GLY A 333 -16.78 -13.13 -11.64
N THR A 334 -15.66 -13.71 -11.18
CA THR A 334 -14.63 -12.96 -10.45
C THR A 334 -14.07 -11.90 -11.40
N PRO A 335 -14.17 -10.60 -11.09
CA PRO A 335 -13.58 -9.57 -11.95
C PRO A 335 -12.07 -9.80 -12.11
N ASP A 336 -11.53 -9.66 -13.33
CA ASP A 336 -10.08 -9.78 -13.65
C ASP A 336 -9.20 -8.97 -12.67
N ARG A 337 -9.75 -7.88 -12.14
CA ARG A 337 -9.08 -7.00 -11.19
C ARG A 337 -8.90 -7.59 -9.79
N ILE A 338 -9.63 -8.63 -9.41
CA ILE A 338 -9.36 -9.41 -8.18
C ILE A 338 -8.09 -10.24 -8.36
N GLU A 339 -7.82 -10.73 -9.57
CA GLU A 339 -6.53 -11.35 -9.93
C GLU A 339 -5.39 -10.31 -9.93
N ALA A 340 -5.69 -9.07 -10.31
CA ALA A 340 -4.76 -7.93 -10.21
C ALA A 340 -4.57 -7.36 -8.78
N ARG A 341 -5.21 -7.93 -7.76
CA ARG A 341 -4.92 -7.67 -6.32
C ARG A 341 -3.94 -8.69 -5.73
N SER A 342 -3.18 -9.34 -6.62
CA SER A 342 -2.09 -10.25 -6.30
C SER A 342 -0.85 -9.49 -5.81
N TRP A 343 0.05 -10.22 -5.17
CA TRP A 343 1.37 -9.73 -4.80
C TRP A 343 2.30 -9.73 -6.02
N ASN A 344 1.88 -9.13 -7.14
CA ASN A 344 2.51 -9.26 -8.46
C ASN A 344 3.29 -8.02 -8.92
N MET A 345 3.65 -7.12 -8.00
CA MET A 345 4.38 -5.90 -8.36
C MET A 345 5.69 -6.24 -9.09
N PHE A 346 5.83 -5.74 -10.32
CA PHE A 346 6.93 -6.04 -11.25
C PHE A 346 7.11 -7.54 -11.52
N ALA A 347 6.01 -8.29 -11.62
CA ALA A 347 6.00 -9.73 -11.86
C ALA A 347 4.94 -10.09 -12.94
N PRO A 348 5.15 -11.16 -13.75
CA PRO A 348 6.36 -11.99 -13.79
C PRO A 348 7.58 -11.20 -14.25
N ASP A 349 7.44 -10.33 -15.24
CA ASP A 349 8.45 -9.37 -15.66
C ASP A 349 8.03 -7.93 -15.32
N PRO A 350 8.98 -7.00 -15.11
CA PRO A 350 8.64 -5.59 -14.95
C PRO A 350 8.03 -5.02 -16.24
N PRO A 351 7.17 -3.99 -16.15
CA PRO A 351 6.79 -3.20 -17.31
C PRO A 351 8.02 -2.70 -18.06
N GLN A 352 7.92 -2.60 -19.38
CA GLN A 352 9.00 -2.14 -20.27
C GLN A 352 8.62 -0.83 -20.96
N GLU A 353 7.82 -0.02 -20.28
CA GLU A 353 7.41 1.28 -20.79
C GLU A 353 7.27 2.28 -19.64
N THR A 354 7.74 3.48 -19.89
CA THR A 354 7.44 4.68 -19.12
C THR A 354 6.32 5.44 -19.79
N TRP A 355 5.51 6.13 -19.00
CA TRP A 355 4.36 6.84 -19.53
C TRP A 355 3.96 8.03 -18.68
N TRP A 356 3.32 9.01 -19.32
CA TRP A 356 2.67 10.13 -18.66
C TRP A 356 1.45 10.59 -19.46
N TYR A 357 0.64 11.45 -18.83
CA TYR A 357 -0.50 12.07 -19.48
C TYR A 357 -0.15 13.52 -19.84
N ALA A 358 -0.78 13.99 -20.91
CA ALA A 358 -1.03 15.40 -21.15
C ALA A 358 -2.54 15.59 -21.34
N ALA A 359 -3.07 16.74 -20.92
CA ALA A 359 -4.46 17.07 -21.14
C ALA A 359 -4.62 18.40 -21.92
N PRO A 360 -4.21 18.48 -23.20
CA PRO A 360 -4.38 19.69 -23.99
C PRO A 360 -5.84 20.17 -24.00
N ALA A 361 -6.06 21.38 -23.52
CA ALA A 361 -7.33 22.03 -23.41
C ALA A 361 -7.38 23.28 -24.30
N THR A 362 -8.55 23.58 -24.84
CA THR A 362 -8.84 24.82 -25.58
C THR A 362 -9.76 25.66 -24.73
N LEU A 363 -9.36 26.90 -24.45
CA LEU A 363 -10.16 27.87 -23.72
C LEU A 363 -11.14 28.59 -24.65
N ASP A 364 -12.14 29.27 -24.10
CA ASP A 364 -13.12 30.06 -24.83
C ASP A 364 -12.45 31.17 -25.67
N SER A 365 -11.34 31.74 -25.18
CA SER A 365 -10.50 32.68 -25.92
C SER A 365 -9.78 32.07 -27.14
N GLY A 366 -9.76 30.74 -27.26
CA GLY A 366 -8.98 29.98 -28.24
C GLY A 366 -7.54 29.69 -27.79
N GLN A 367 -7.10 30.17 -26.63
CA GLN A 367 -5.82 29.81 -26.05
C GLN A 367 -5.75 28.30 -25.74
N ARG A 368 -4.56 27.71 -25.87
CA ARG A 368 -4.32 26.29 -25.55
C ARG A 368 -3.39 26.15 -24.35
N ILE A 369 -3.84 25.37 -23.37
CA ILE A 369 -3.12 25.04 -22.13
C ILE A 369 -3.20 23.53 -21.85
N ASP A 370 -2.33 22.99 -21.00
CA ASP A 370 -2.44 21.62 -20.49
C ASP A 370 -3.26 21.65 -19.19
N ALA A 371 -4.47 21.09 -19.20
CA ALA A 371 -5.38 21.12 -18.05
C ALA A 371 -4.87 20.38 -16.81
N LEU A 372 -3.83 19.54 -16.93
CA LEU A 372 -3.19 18.90 -15.77
C LEU A 372 -2.22 19.84 -15.05
N THR A 373 -1.60 20.79 -15.75
CA THR A 373 -0.56 21.67 -15.18
C THR A 373 -0.90 23.15 -15.21
N GLY A 374 -1.85 23.59 -16.04
CA GLY A 374 -2.19 24.99 -16.27
C GLY A 374 -1.22 25.74 -17.18
N GLU A 375 -0.17 25.06 -17.65
CA GLU A 375 0.90 25.63 -18.48
C GLU A 375 0.60 25.52 -19.98
N PRO A 376 1.33 26.21 -20.87
CA PRO A 376 1.22 26.01 -22.31
C PRO A 376 1.40 24.53 -22.70
N VAL A 377 0.64 24.08 -23.70
CA VAL A 377 0.67 22.68 -24.15
C VAL A 377 2.08 22.31 -24.62
N ASN A 378 2.71 21.37 -23.92
CA ASN A 378 3.95 20.75 -24.33
C ASN A 378 3.82 19.21 -24.31
N LEU A 379 4.00 18.59 -25.47
CA LEU A 379 3.95 17.13 -25.67
C LEU A 379 5.34 16.51 -25.84
N SER A 380 6.42 17.28 -25.64
CA SER A 380 7.76 16.71 -25.57
C SER A 380 7.93 15.88 -24.30
N ARG A 381 8.94 14.99 -24.31
CA ARG A 381 9.39 14.29 -23.10
C ARG A 381 9.75 15.32 -22.02
N PRO A 382 9.17 15.25 -20.80
CA PRO A 382 9.58 16.11 -19.70
C PRO A 382 10.99 15.74 -19.21
N ALA A 383 11.65 16.66 -18.51
CA ALA A 383 12.94 16.36 -17.87
C ALA A 383 12.80 15.25 -16.83
N GLU A 384 11.73 15.32 -16.03
CA GLU A 384 11.36 14.33 -15.03
C GLU A 384 9.92 13.86 -15.30
N VAL A 385 9.73 12.57 -15.59
CA VAL A 385 8.41 12.03 -15.94
C VAL A 385 7.53 11.94 -14.70
N SER A 386 8.12 11.66 -13.53
CA SER A 386 7.37 11.57 -12.27
C SER A 386 6.67 12.88 -11.89
N ASP A 387 7.18 14.04 -12.32
CA ASP A 387 6.55 15.35 -12.09
C ASP A 387 5.20 15.53 -12.80
N ARG A 388 4.94 14.75 -13.87
CA ARG A 388 3.63 14.74 -14.55
C ARG A 388 2.58 13.90 -13.80
N ILE A 389 2.97 13.24 -12.72
CA ILE A 389 2.09 12.38 -11.90
C ILE A 389 2.13 12.86 -10.45
N PRO A 390 1.10 13.58 -9.97
CA PRO A 390 1.16 14.26 -8.67
C PRO A 390 1.53 13.36 -7.49
N ASN A 391 0.95 12.15 -7.44
CA ASN A 391 1.23 11.17 -6.40
C ASN A 391 0.84 9.73 -6.82
N PRO A 392 1.17 8.70 -6.01
CA PRO A 392 0.91 7.31 -6.36
C PRO A 392 -0.57 6.96 -6.55
N ARG A 393 -1.50 7.72 -5.94
CA ARG A 393 -2.95 7.49 -6.10
C ARG A 393 -3.45 8.04 -7.42
N TRP A 394 -2.99 9.24 -7.82
CA TRP A 394 -3.17 9.74 -9.18
C TRP A 394 -2.58 8.81 -10.22
N LYS A 395 -1.38 8.27 -9.98
CA LYS A 395 -0.80 7.23 -10.85
C LYS A 395 -1.78 6.05 -11.05
N LYS A 396 -2.31 5.50 -9.96
CA LYS A 396 -3.26 4.37 -10.01
C LYS A 396 -4.54 4.73 -10.75
N PHE A 397 -5.06 5.93 -10.53
CA PHE A 397 -6.21 6.47 -11.23
C PHE A 397 -5.96 6.55 -12.74
N LEU A 398 -4.93 7.32 -13.15
CA LEU A 398 -4.57 7.54 -14.54
C LEU A 398 -4.24 6.23 -15.27
N GLY A 399 -3.50 5.33 -14.61
CA GLY A 399 -3.19 4.01 -15.17
C GLY A 399 -4.44 3.16 -15.43
N THR A 400 -5.46 3.26 -14.57
CA THR A 400 -6.73 2.58 -14.81
C THR A 400 -7.56 3.28 -15.90
N ALA A 401 -7.53 4.61 -15.93
CA ALA A 401 -8.27 5.41 -16.90
C ALA A 401 -7.86 5.12 -18.35
N ARG A 402 -6.59 4.75 -18.59
CA ARG A 402 -6.10 4.31 -19.91
C ARG A 402 -7.04 3.30 -20.59
N HIS A 403 -7.57 2.37 -19.81
CA HIS A 403 -8.37 1.25 -20.30
C HIS A 403 -9.87 1.41 -20.05
N LYS A 404 -10.33 2.52 -19.46
CA LYS A 404 -11.73 2.72 -19.05
C LYS A 404 -12.24 4.08 -19.51
N SER A 405 -13.11 4.08 -20.52
CA SER A 405 -13.70 5.30 -21.11
C SER A 405 -14.50 6.14 -20.12
N SER A 406 -15.22 5.51 -19.18
CA SER A 406 -15.97 6.21 -18.14
C SER A 406 -15.06 6.97 -17.16
N LEU A 407 -13.90 6.41 -16.80
CA LEU A 407 -12.89 7.13 -16.01
C LEU A 407 -12.26 8.28 -16.79
N ARG A 408 -11.99 8.12 -18.09
CA ARG A 408 -11.48 9.20 -18.94
C ARG A 408 -12.46 10.36 -19.02
N ARG A 409 -13.75 10.06 -19.24
CA ARG A 409 -14.83 11.06 -19.24
C ARG A 409 -14.90 11.77 -17.90
N SER A 410 -14.91 11.02 -16.80
CA SER A 410 -14.95 11.61 -15.45
C SER A 410 -13.72 12.46 -15.13
N LEU A 411 -12.54 12.08 -15.60
CA LEU A 411 -11.31 12.88 -15.47
C LEU A 411 -11.44 14.19 -16.24
N ALA A 412 -11.88 14.15 -17.50
CA ALA A 412 -12.06 15.35 -18.30
C ALA A 412 -13.08 16.31 -17.65
N THR A 413 -14.24 15.81 -17.20
CA THR A 413 -15.23 16.61 -16.46
C THR A 413 -14.63 17.23 -15.19
N TYR A 414 -13.84 16.46 -14.44
CA TYR A 414 -13.15 16.98 -13.25
C TYR A 414 -12.22 18.15 -13.61
N LEU A 415 -11.36 17.97 -14.62
CA LEU A 415 -10.42 19.01 -15.08
C LEU A 415 -11.14 20.27 -15.56
N CYS A 416 -12.19 20.12 -16.38
CA CYS A 416 -13.04 21.24 -16.79
C CYS A 416 -13.60 21.99 -15.57
N SER A 417 -14.23 21.26 -14.64
CA SER A 417 -14.88 21.86 -13.49
C SER A 417 -13.90 22.58 -12.56
N GLN A 418 -12.69 22.01 -12.38
CA GLN A 418 -11.67 22.57 -11.51
C GLN A 418 -11.13 23.88 -12.07
N TRP A 419 -10.84 23.92 -13.37
CA TRP A 419 -10.37 25.12 -14.05
C TRP A 419 -11.43 26.22 -14.03
N ASN A 420 -12.64 25.91 -14.52
CA ASN A 420 -13.72 26.88 -14.71
C ASN A 420 -14.26 27.46 -13.38
N GLN A 421 -13.99 26.82 -12.24
CA GLN A 421 -14.32 27.38 -10.92
C GLN A 421 -13.41 28.52 -10.47
N SER A 422 -12.22 28.64 -11.06
CA SER A 422 -11.16 29.56 -10.59
C SER A 422 -10.65 30.52 -11.67
N HIS A 423 -11.11 30.37 -12.91
CA HIS A 423 -10.67 31.16 -14.06
C HIS A 423 -11.88 31.69 -14.84
N ASP A 424 -11.78 32.93 -15.30
CA ASP A 424 -12.82 33.55 -16.13
C ASP A 424 -12.81 33.01 -17.57
N ASP A 425 -11.63 32.68 -18.11
CA ASP A 425 -11.48 32.04 -19.42
C ASP A 425 -11.64 30.53 -19.27
N ALA A 426 -12.86 30.05 -19.51
CA ALA A 426 -13.24 28.66 -19.27
C ALA A 426 -12.65 27.72 -20.33
N ILE A 427 -12.43 26.46 -19.95
CA ILE A 427 -12.14 25.40 -20.90
C ILE A 427 -13.45 25.02 -21.62
N ASP A 428 -13.42 25.05 -22.95
CA ASP A 428 -14.47 24.51 -23.84
C ASP A 428 -14.26 23.02 -24.13
N ARG A 429 -13.01 22.61 -24.34
CA ARG A 429 -12.68 21.23 -24.74
C ARG A 429 -11.35 20.74 -24.19
N VAL A 430 -11.32 19.50 -23.70
CA VAL A 430 -10.12 18.80 -23.24
C VAL A 430 -9.87 17.56 -24.10
N ASP A 431 -8.67 17.43 -24.63
CA ASP A 431 -8.13 16.20 -25.19
C ASP A 431 -7.30 15.48 -24.12
N LEU A 432 -7.50 14.17 -23.95
CA LEU A 432 -6.62 13.34 -23.13
C LEU A 432 -5.63 12.60 -24.03
N VAL A 433 -4.35 12.85 -23.83
CA VAL A 433 -3.25 12.27 -24.62
C VAL A 433 -2.36 11.44 -23.69
N LEU A 434 -2.13 10.19 -24.09
CA LEU A 434 -1.19 9.30 -23.46
C LEU A 434 0.12 9.37 -24.24
N LEU A 435 1.22 9.61 -23.53
CA LEU A 435 2.56 9.51 -24.06
C LEU A 435 3.25 8.30 -23.44
N THR A 436 3.85 7.47 -24.29
CA THR A 436 4.51 6.21 -23.90
C THR A 436 5.90 6.17 -24.51
N GLU A 437 6.88 5.83 -23.68
CA GLU A 437 8.27 5.64 -24.06
C GLU A 437 8.68 4.20 -23.73
N PRO A 438 9.04 3.38 -24.74
CA PRO A 438 9.55 2.04 -24.50
C PRO A 438 10.86 2.09 -23.69
N THR A 439 10.89 1.37 -22.58
CA THR A 439 12.10 1.17 -21.79
C THR A 439 12.99 0.16 -22.51
N ASN A 440 13.89 0.64 -23.37
CA ASN A 440 14.88 -0.19 -24.04
C ASN A 440 16.28 0.20 -23.56
N LEU A 441 16.92 -0.68 -22.78
CA LEU A 441 18.26 -0.48 -22.21
C LEU A 441 19.32 -0.08 -23.25
N ASN A 442 19.12 -0.41 -24.54
CA ASN A 442 20.06 -0.11 -25.63
C ASN A 442 19.37 0.47 -26.88
N GLY A 443 18.12 0.94 -26.78
CA GLY A 443 17.31 1.34 -27.94
C GLY A 443 17.23 2.84 -28.14
N PRO A 444 16.77 3.31 -29.32
CA PRO A 444 16.42 4.70 -29.51
C PRO A 444 15.23 5.08 -28.61
N GLU A 445 15.31 6.24 -27.98
CA GLU A 445 14.20 6.83 -27.24
C GLU A 445 13.20 7.42 -28.24
N SER A 446 12.03 6.79 -28.37
CA SER A 446 10.92 7.32 -29.15
C SER A 446 9.68 7.43 -28.27
N VAL A 447 9.04 8.59 -28.30
CA VAL A 447 7.79 8.83 -27.56
C VAL A 447 6.61 8.64 -28.50
N ASP A 448 5.85 7.58 -28.26
CA ASP A 448 4.59 7.33 -28.94
C ASP A 448 3.48 8.15 -28.29
N GLN A 449 2.61 8.73 -29.11
CA GLN A 449 1.48 9.54 -28.66
C GLN A 449 0.17 8.89 -29.08
N GLU A 450 -0.68 8.60 -28.10
CA GLU A 450 -2.02 8.06 -28.31
C GLU A 450 -3.06 9.05 -27.79
N ARG A 451 -3.93 9.55 -28.67
CA ARG A 451 -5.08 10.33 -28.24
C ARG A 451 -6.14 9.39 -27.67
N LEU A 452 -6.32 9.43 -26.36
CA LEU A 452 -7.31 8.61 -25.67
C LEU A 452 -8.75 9.11 -25.87
N GLY A 453 -8.95 10.40 -26.13
CA GLY A 453 -10.28 10.94 -26.43
C GLY A 453 -10.33 12.46 -26.37
N SER A 454 -11.43 13.02 -26.89
CA SER A 454 -11.76 14.45 -26.82
C SER A 454 -13.10 14.61 -26.11
N TYR A 455 -13.19 15.57 -25.20
CA TYR A 455 -14.32 15.77 -24.30
C TYR A 455 -14.66 17.25 -24.26
N GLN A 456 -15.93 17.59 -24.50
CA GLN A 456 -16.43 18.94 -24.31
C GLN A 456 -16.71 19.18 -22.82
N CYS A 457 -16.33 20.37 -22.35
CA CYS A 457 -16.74 20.90 -21.07
C CYS A 457 -18.12 21.51 -21.26
N ALA A 458 -19.09 21.12 -20.42
CA ALA A 458 -20.47 21.56 -20.49
C ALA A 458 -20.77 22.61 -19.42
#